data_AF-A0A8C6T8S9-F1
#
_entry.id   AF-A0A8C6T8S9-F1
#
_cell.length_a   1.000
_cell.length_b   1.000
_cell.length_c   1.000
_cell.angle_alpha   90.00
_cell.angle_beta   90.00
_cell.angle_gamma   90.00
#
_symmetry.space_group_name_H-M   'P 1'
#
loop_
_entity.id
_entity.type
_entity.pdbx_description
1 polymer ?
#
loop_
_entity_poly.entity_id
_entity_poly.type
_entity_poly.pdbx_seq_one_letter_code
_entity_poly.pdbx_strand_id
1 'polypeptide(L)'
;MDRTIVKSAKAQPMISSRMIKDSLKLPVSTVTVRRRLCEANLLARSPRKVPLLQKRHVLRRIQFSKEHIIWPEEKWRNILWTDEIYSFTGKLNPM
;
A
#
# COMPACT_ATOMS: atom_id res chain seq x y z
N MET A 1 13.12 4.28 25.26
CA MET A 1 13.40 3.07 24.45
C MET A 1 12.23 2.71 23.55
N ASP A 2 11.02 2.46 24.09
CA ASP A 2 9.87 2.09 23.24
C ASP A 2 9.43 3.22 22.31
N ARG A 3 9.44 4.47 22.80
CA ARG A 3 9.13 5.66 21.99
C ARG A 3 10.07 5.82 20.78
N THR A 4 11.35 5.47 20.91
CA THR A 4 12.32 5.59 19.81
C THR A 4 12.14 4.48 18.78
N ILE A 5 11.82 3.25 19.21
CA ILE A 5 11.44 2.13 18.32
C ILE A 5 10.23 2.49 17.46
N VAL A 6 9.17 3.02 18.09
CA VAL A 6 7.94 3.42 17.41
C VAL A 6 8.18 4.60 16.46
N LYS A 7 9.00 5.59 16.87
CA LYS A 7 9.35 6.73 16.02
C LYS A 7 10.10 6.30 14.75
N SER A 8 11.08 5.40 14.87
CA SER A 8 11.82 4.88 13.72
C SER A 8 10.91 4.12 12.75
N ALA A 9 10.03 3.26 13.27
CA ALA A 9 9.08 2.51 12.45
C ALA A 9 8.07 3.42 11.72
N LYS A 10 7.65 4.53 12.35
CA LYS A 10 6.76 5.52 11.71
C LYS A 10 7.47 6.36 10.65
N ALA A 11 8.73 6.70 10.87
CA ALA A 11 9.52 7.47 9.90
C ALA A 11 9.81 6.65 8.63
N GLN A 12 10.03 5.34 8.78
CA GLN A 12 10.31 4.43 7.67
C GLN A 12 9.43 3.18 7.79
N PRO A 13 8.19 3.18 7.24
CA PRO A 13 7.24 2.08 7.42
C PRO A 13 7.71 0.71 6.90
N MET A 14 8.70 0.69 6.01
CA MET A 14 9.28 -0.54 5.44
C MET A 14 10.48 -1.09 6.21
N ILE A 15 10.90 -0.42 7.30
CA ILE A 15 12.07 -0.84 8.07
C ILE A 15 11.78 -2.15 8.83
N SER A 16 12.72 -3.09 8.80
CA SER A 16 12.58 -4.34 9.53
C SER A 16 12.91 -4.20 11.02
N SER A 17 12.31 -5.06 11.85
CA SER A 17 12.65 -5.13 13.30
C SER A 17 14.15 -5.37 13.57
N ARG A 18 14.86 -6.07 12.67
CA ARG A 18 16.32 -6.24 12.74
C ARG A 18 17.03 -4.90 12.51
N MET A 19 16.69 -4.21 11.43
CA MET A 19 17.27 -2.90 11.12
C MET A 19 16.96 -1.84 12.19
N ILE A 20 15.77 -1.87 12.81
CA ILE A 20 15.45 -0.99 13.94
C ILE A 20 16.39 -1.28 15.12
N LYS A 21 16.63 -2.56 15.44
CA LYS A 21 17.55 -2.95 16.52
C LYS A 21 18.96 -2.45 16.23
N ASP A 22 19.45 -2.69 15.01
CA ASP A 22 20.83 -2.39 14.62
C ASP A 22 21.08 -0.89 14.52
N SER A 23 20.15 -0.13 13.92
CA SER A 23 20.23 1.33 13.81
C SER A 23 20.21 2.04 15.16
N LEU A 24 19.44 1.53 16.11
CA LEU A 24 19.33 2.09 17.46
C LEU A 24 20.37 1.49 18.43
N LYS A 25 21.25 0.57 17.97
CA LYS A 25 22.26 -0.15 18.76
C LYS A 25 21.72 -0.68 20.10
N LEU A 26 20.47 -1.18 20.09
CA LEU A 26 19.82 -1.56 21.33
C LEU A 26 20.27 -2.96 21.77
N PRO A 27 20.59 -3.18 23.07
CA PRO A 27 20.95 -4.48 23.61
C PRO A 27 19.70 -5.36 23.84
N VAL A 28 18.79 -5.43 22.86
CA VAL A 28 17.57 -6.23 22.95
C VAL A 28 17.43 -7.22 21.81
N SER A 29 16.66 -8.27 22.07
CA SER A 29 16.27 -9.20 21.02
C SER A 29 15.32 -8.55 20.01
N THR A 30 15.37 -9.04 18.78
CA THR A 30 14.45 -8.63 17.70
C THR A 30 12.99 -8.95 18.05
N VAL A 31 12.77 -9.98 18.87
CA VAL A 31 11.45 -10.36 19.40
C VAL A 31 10.88 -9.25 20.28
N THR A 32 11.70 -8.64 21.14
CA THR A 32 11.29 -7.52 21.99
C THR A 32 10.87 -6.33 21.13
N VAL A 33 11.67 -5.98 20.11
CA VAL A 33 11.34 -4.91 19.17
C VAL A 33 10.00 -5.18 18.48
N ARG A 34 9.78 -6.40 17.99
CA ARG A 34 8.51 -6.79 17.36
C ARG A 34 7.34 -6.68 18.34
N ARG A 35 7.50 -7.13 19.58
CA ARG A 35 6.44 -7.03 20.61
C ARG A 35 6.04 -5.58 20.87
N ARG A 36 7.03 -4.68 21.02
CA ARG A 36 6.79 -3.24 21.20
C ARG A 36 6.09 -2.60 20.01
N LEU A 37 6.42 -3.02 18.79
CA LEU A 37 5.71 -2.56 17.58
C LEU A 37 4.25 -3.02 17.58
N CYS A 38 3.97 -4.28 17.92
CA CYS A 38 2.60 -4.80 18.04
C CYS A 38 1.81 -4.11 19.15
N GLU A 39 2.41 -3.89 20.33
CA GLU A 39 1.82 -3.13 21.45
C GLU A 39 1.45 -1.68 21.00
N ALA A 40 2.22 -1.10 20.08
CA ALA A 40 1.94 0.20 19.47
C ALA A 40 1.03 0.14 18.22
N ASN A 41 0.40 -1.01 17.96
CA ASN A 41 -0.48 -1.28 16.81
C ASN A 41 0.20 -1.12 15.43
N LEU A 42 1.52 -1.29 15.37
CA LEU A 42 2.31 -1.30 14.13
C LEU A 42 2.56 -2.73 13.66
N LEU A 43 1.57 -3.26 12.93
CA LEU A 43 1.61 -4.62 12.39
C LEU A 43 2.38 -4.69 11.06
N ALA A 44 3.04 -5.81 10.82
CA ALA A 44 3.65 -6.08 9.53
C ALA A 44 2.58 -6.23 8.44
N ARG A 45 2.74 -5.52 7.32
CA ARG A 45 1.85 -5.57 6.16
C ARG A 45 2.67 -5.67 4.88
N SER A 46 2.09 -6.32 3.86
CA SER A 46 2.66 -6.33 2.52
C SER A 46 2.21 -5.08 1.75
N PRO A 47 3.11 -4.34 1.07
CA PRO A 47 2.73 -3.23 0.22
C PRO A 47 1.82 -3.68 -0.92
N ARG A 48 0.80 -2.87 -1.25
CA ARG A 48 -0.07 -3.14 -2.41
C ARG A 48 0.69 -2.83 -3.70
N LYS A 49 0.71 -3.77 -4.64
CA LYS A 49 1.19 -3.53 -6.00
C LYS A 49 0.20 -2.61 -6.72
N VAL A 50 0.65 -1.42 -7.09
CA VAL A 50 -0.15 -0.42 -7.82
C VAL A 50 0.66 0.13 -8.99
N PRO A 51 0.01 0.49 -10.11
CA PRO A 51 0.70 1.15 -11.21
C PRO A 51 1.29 2.48 -10.75
N LEU A 52 2.47 2.83 -11.27
CA LEU A 52 3.13 4.07 -10.93
C LEU A 52 2.36 5.26 -11.54
N LEU A 53 1.81 6.12 -10.69
CA LEU A 53 1.12 7.32 -11.12
C LEU A 53 2.09 8.50 -11.21
N GLN A 54 2.21 9.06 -12.41
CA GLN A 54 2.89 10.34 -12.60
C GLN A 54 2.01 11.49 -12.07
N LYS A 55 2.63 12.64 -11.75
CA LYS A 55 1.92 13.84 -11.27
C LYS A 55 0.73 14.22 -12.17
N ARG A 56 0.89 14.15 -13.49
CA ARG A 56 -0.17 14.43 -14.47
C ARG A 56 -1.38 13.48 -14.38
N HIS A 57 -1.16 12.22 -13.99
CA HIS A 57 -2.24 11.24 -13.82
C HIS A 57 -3.02 11.53 -12.54
N VAL A 58 -2.30 11.87 -11.46
CA VAL A 58 -2.90 12.24 -10.17
C VAL A 58 -3.80 13.46 -10.33
N LEU A 59 -3.31 14.52 -10.98
CA LEU A 59 -4.09 15.74 -11.21
C LEU A 59 -5.36 15.47 -12.03
N ARG A 60 -5.25 14.73 -13.14
CA ARG A 60 -6.42 14.37 -13.96
C ARG A 60 -7.44 13.53 -13.21
N ARG A 61 -7.00 12.56 -12.41
CA ARG A 61 -7.89 11.74 -11.58
C ARG A 61 -8.62 12.58 -10.53
N ILE A 62 -7.92 13.49 -9.84
CA ILE A 62 -8.53 14.39 -8.85
C ILE A 62 -9.55 15.31 -9.52
N GLN A 63 -9.19 15.89 -10.68
CA GLN A 63 -10.09 16.77 -11.43
C GLN A 63 -11.36 16.04 -11.85
N PHE A 64 -11.22 14.86 -12.45
CA PHE A 64 -12.34 14.01 -12.82
C PHE A 64 -13.24 13.70 -11.62
N SER A 65 -12.66 13.29 -10.48
CA SER A 65 -13.44 13.04 -9.26
C SER A 65 -14.20 14.26 -8.79
N LYS A 66 -13.59 15.45 -8.79
CA LYS A 66 -14.26 16.69 -8.35
C LYS A 66 -15.42 17.10 -9.27
N GLU A 67 -15.25 16.96 -10.57
CA GLU A 67 -16.28 17.29 -11.57
C GLU A 67 -17.48 16.33 -11.52
N HIS A 68 -17.24 15.08 -11.12
CA HIS A 68 -18.23 14.01 -11.23
C HIS A 68 -18.81 13.57 -9.87
N ILE A 69 -18.28 14.03 -8.74
CA ILE A 69 -18.77 13.65 -7.40
C ILE A 69 -20.24 14.02 -7.15
N ILE A 70 -20.73 15.09 -7.78
CA ILE A 70 -22.10 15.60 -7.63
C ILE A 70 -23.04 14.99 -8.70
N TRP A 71 -22.54 14.15 -9.61
CA TRP A 71 -23.38 13.59 -10.66
C TRP A 71 -24.50 12.73 -10.08
N PRO A 72 -25.76 12.94 -10.53
CA PRO A 72 -26.88 12.13 -10.07
C PRO A 72 -26.74 10.69 -10.56
N GLU A 73 -27.32 9.74 -9.83
CA GLU A 73 -27.26 8.31 -10.13
C GLU A 73 -27.76 7.99 -11.55
N GLU A 74 -28.82 8.66 -12.00
CA GLU A 74 -29.36 8.54 -13.36
C GLU A 74 -28.30 8.76 -14.43
N LYS A 75 -27.40 9.72 -14.20
CA LYS A 75 -26.31 10.01 -15.12
C LYS A 75 -25.28 8.87 -15.15
N TRP A 76 -24.95 8.29 -13.99
CA TRP A 76 -24.07 7.13 -13.91
C TRP A 76 -24.66 5.90 -14.59
N ARG A 77 -25.98 5.68 -14.46
CA ARG A 77 -26.68 4.55 -15.09
C ARG A 77 -26.66 4.60 -16.62
N ASN A 78 -26.55 5.79 -17.19
CA ASN A 78 -26.51 5.98 -18.64
C ASN A 78 -25.09 5.85 -19.24
N ILE A 79 -24.06 5.60 -18.42
CA ILE A 79 -22.67 5.46 -18.89
C ILE A 79 -22.35 3.97 -19.05
N LEU A 80 -21.99 3.59 -20.28
CA LEU A 80 -21.45 2.27 -20.57
C LEU A 80 -19.93 2.28 -20.36
N TRP A 81 -19.44 1.40 -19.49
CA TRP A 81 -18.00 1.19 -19.26
C TRP A 81 -17.55 -0.06 -20.01
N THR A 82 -16.58 0.09 -20.90
CA THR A 82 -15.92 -1.02 -21.61
C THR A 82 -14.43 -1.01 -21.30
N ASP A 83 -13.83 -2.19 -21.17
CA ASP A 83 -12.39 -2.37 -21.04
C ASP A 83 -11.99 -3.69 -21.70
N GLU A 84 -10.76 -3.78 -22.18
CA GLU A 84 -10.23 -4.97 -22.83
C GLU A 84 -9.41 -5.79 -21.83
N ILE A 85 -9.68 -7.09 -21.75
CA ILE A 85 -8.89 -8.01 -20.93
C ILE A 85 -8.31 -9.08 -21.85
N TYR A 86 -6.98 -9.21 -21.84
CA TYR A 86 -6.32 -10.30 -22.52
C TYR A 86 -6.55 -11.61 -21.76
N SER A 87 -7.30 -12.54 -22.35
CA SER A 87 -7.42 -13.91 -21.85
C SER A 87 -6.35 -14.78 -22.49
N PHE A 88 -5.48 -15.37 -21.67
CA PHE A 88 -4.52 -16.37 -22.14
C PHE A 88 -5.20 -17.75 -22.20
N THR A 89 -5.61 -18.20 -23.38
CA THR A 89 -6.13 -19.55 -23.60
C THR A 89 -4.99 -20.50 -23.97
N GLY A 90 -4.17 -20.85 -22.99
CA GLY A 90 -3.14 -21.87 -23.17
C GLY A 90 -3.75 -23.26 -23.34
N LYS A 91 -3.85 -23.76 -24.59
CA LYS A 91 -3.90 -25.21 -24.81
C LYS A 91 -2.53 -25.77 -24.42
N LEU A 92 -2.46 -26.44 -23.27
CA LEU A 92 -1.37 -27.34 -22.94
C LEU A 92 -1.40 -28.48 -23.96
N ASN A 93 -0.45 -28.49 -24.90
CA ASN A 93 -0.16 -29.70 -25.65
C ASN A 93 0.49 -30.70 -24.67
N PRO A 94 -0.11 -31.88 -24.41
CA PRO A 94 0.59 -32.91 -23.66
C PRO A 94 1.77 -33.41 -24.52
N MET A 95 2.93 -33.60 -23.88
CA MET A 95 4.07 -34.32 -24.47
C MET A 95 3.74 -35.79 -24.67
#